data_AF-A0A6M4G0E9-F1
#
_entry.id   AF-A0A6M4G0E9-F1
#
_cell.length_a   1.000
_cell.length_b   1.000
_cell.length_c   1.000
_cell.angle_alpha   90.00
_cell.angle_beta   90.00
_cell.angle_gamma   90.00
#
_symmetry.space_group_name_H-M   'P 1'
#
loop_
_entity.id
_entity.type
_entity.pdbx_description
1 polymer ?
#
loop_
_entity_poly.entity_id
_entity_poly.type
_entity_poly.pdbx_seq_one_letter_code
_entity_poly.pdbx_strand_id
1 'polypeptide(L)'
;MQKKRYVYYHCSGFRQKCPEKYVREETLVEAFAQQLARLQVDDEIFSLIERAIVDAQRDEDKGRNEEIMRLKAEADRLQVRMDKLYVDHLEGRIPADMYDRLASEWRDERMQSLERLEGFREVDDALIGDGIELLDLARKAHQTFVLQSPSDKISVLKLLLSNCTWPNGELTVEFREPFAMLEKISPGAPALSAPSGGSEAECPNWLPE
;
A
#
# COMPACT_ATOMS: atom_id res chain seq x y z
N MET A 1 -40.41 4.68 -31.55
CA MET A 1 -39.36 5.70 -31.34
C MET A 1 -39.29 6.02 -29.86
N GLN A 2 -38.30 5.49 -29.13
CA GLN A 2 -38.11 5.86 -27.73
C GLN A 2 -37.50 7.27 -27.66
N LYS A 3 -38.08 8.14 -26.82
CA LYS A 3 -37.54 9.48 -26.57
C LYS A 3 -36.18 9.33 -25.87
N LYS A 4 -35.11 9.86 -26.48
CA LYS A 4 -33.80 9.92 -25.82
C LYS A 4 -33.91 10.78 -24.57
N ARG A 5 -33.56 10.21 -23.41
CA ARG A 5 -33.45 10.92 -22.14
C ARG A 5 -32.07 11.56 -22.08
N TYR A 6 -32.01 12.86 -21.81
CA TYR A 6 -30.75 13.59 -21.64
C TYR A 6 -30.58 13.96 -20.17
N VAL A 7 -29.41 13.65 -19.60
CA VAL A 7 -29.05 13.95 -18.21
C VAL A 7 -28.04 15.09 -18.20
N TYR A 8 -28.30 16.10 -17.36
CA TYR A 8 -27.44 17.26 -17.19
C TYR A 8 -27.11 17.43 -15.71
N TYR A 9 -25.85 17.73 -15.43
CA TYR A 9 -25.35 18.08 -14.12
C TYR A 9 -25.13 19.59 -14.03
N HIS A 10 -25.31 20.14 -12.82
CA HIS A 10 -25.06 21.54 -12.52
C HIS A 10 -24.62 21.67 -11.07
N CYS A 11 -23.90 22.76 -10.77
CA CYS A 11 -23.59 23.10 -9.40
C CYS A 11 -24.87 23.43 -8.63
N SER A 12 -25.03 22.87 -7.43
CA SER A 12 -26.17 23.18 -6.54
C SER A 12 -26.12 24.60 -5.96
N GLY A 13 -24.99 25.31 -6.10
CA GLY A 13 -24.79 26.65 -5.54
C GLY A 13 -24.63 26.68 -4.02
N PHE A 14 -24.34 25.54 -3.38
CA PHE A 14 -24.32 25.42 -1.92
C PHE A 14 -23.34 26.37 -1.23
N ARG A 15 -22.14 26.58 -1.79
CA ARG A 15 -21.13 27.49 -1.21
C ARG A 15 -21.24 28.93 -1.73
N GLN A 16 -21.45 29.12 -3.02
CA GLN A 16 -21.57 30.44 -3.66
C GLN A 16 -22.28 30.35 -5.02
N LYS A 17 -22.62 31.52 -5.60
CA LYS A 17 -23.09 31.59 -6.99
C LYS A 17 -22.01 31.05 -7.93
N CYS A 18 -22.29 29.89 -8.52
CA CYS A 18 -21.40 29.26 -9.47
C CYS A 18 -21.75 29.74 -10.89
N PRO A 19 -20.80 30.34 -11.64
CA PRO A 19 -21.04 30.79 -13.01
C PRO A 19 -21.05 29.65 -14.03
N GLU A 20 -20.77 28.41 -13.61
CA GLU A 20 -20.66 27.24 -14.49
C GLU A 20 -21.96 26.92 -15.21
N LYS A 21 -21.80 26.51 -16.47
CA LYS A 21 -22.92 26.06 -17.32
C LYS A 21 -23.31 24.63 -16.95
N TYR A 22 -24.53 24.25 -17.34
CA TYR A 22 -24.98 22.87 -17.26
C TYR A 22 -24.11 21.98 -18.14
N VAL A 23 -23.64 20.86 -17.60
CA VAL A 23 -22.77 19.91 -18.29
C VAL A 23 -23.56 18.64 -18.59
N ARG A 24 -23.42 18.10 -19.80
CA ARG A 24 -24.02 16.81 -20.17
C ARG A 24 -23.28 15.67 -19.48
N GLU A 25 -24.00 14.62 -19.10
CA GLU A 25 -23.39 13.41 -18.54
C GLU A 25 -22.34 12.81 -19.48
N GLU A 26 -22.61 12.76 -20.78
CA GLU A 26 -21.67 12.26 -21.80
C GLU A 26 -20.31 13.00 -21.74
N THR A 27 -20.35 14.33 -21.63
CA THR A 27 -19.15 15.17 -21.52
C THR A 27 -18.37 14.90 -20.23
N LEU A 28 -19.06 14.65 -19.11
CA LEU A 28 -18.39 14.26 -17.86
C LEU A 28 -17.72 12.89 -18.00
N VAL A 29 -18.42 11.91 -18.59
CA VAL A 29 -17.89 10.55 -18.78
C VAL A 29 -16.63 10.58 -19.66
N GLU A 30 -16.65 11.35 -20.75
CA GLU A 30 -15.49 11.53 -21.63
C GLU A 30 -14.33 12.23 -20.90
N ALA A 31 -14.60 13.28 -20.13
CA ALA A 31 -13.57 13.99 -19.36
C ALA A 31 -12.93 13.08 -18.31
N PHE A 32 -13.72 12.29 -17.57
CA PHE A 32 -13.18 11.31 -16.63
C PHE A 32 -12.36 10.23 -17.34
N ALA A 33 -12.85 9.72 -18.48
CA ALA A 33 -12.09 8.75 -19.26
C ALA A 33 -10.71 9.31 -19.67
N GLN A 34 -10.65 10.56 -20.12
CA GLN A 34 -9.37 11.22 -20.47
C GLN A 34 -8.43 11.33 -19.25
N GLN A 35 -8.96 11.64 -18.07
CA GLN A 35 -8.14 11.67 -16.85
C GLN A 35 -7.60 10.29 -16.50
N LEU A 36 -8.41 9.23 -16.64
CA LEU A 36 -7.97 7.85 -16.40
C LEU A 36 -6.89 7.38 -17.39
N ALA A 37 -6.78 7.98 -18.57
CA ALA A 37 -5.72 7.67 -19.53
C ALA A 37 -4.32 8.00 -18.97
N ARG A 38 -4.22 8.93 -17.99
CA ARG A 38 -2.97 9.27 -17.29
C ARG A 38 -2.42 8.11 -16.46
N LEU A 39 -3.23 7.11 -16.13
CA LEU A 39 -2.82 5.90 -15.41
C LEU A 39 -2.34 4.78 -16.35
N GLN A 40 -2.45 4.98 -17.67
CA GLN A 40 -2.09 3.94 -18.62
C GLN A 40 -0.57 3.75 -18.61
N VAL A 41 -0.16 2.52 -18.33
CA VAL A 41 1.20 2.02 -18.49
C VAL A 41 1.15 0.77 -19.36
N ASP A 42 2.15 0.60 -20.22
CA ASP A 42 2.26 -0.60 -21.03
C ASP A 42 2.59 -1.84 -20.17
N ASP A 43 2.44 -3.02 -20.78
CA ASP A 43 2.64 -4.29 -20.09
C ASP A 43 4.11 -4.49 -19.67
N GLU A 44 5.07 -3.92 -20.41
CA GLU A 44 6.50 -4.03 -20.10
C GLU A 44 6.84 -3.27 -18.82
N ILE A 45 6.40 -2.00 -18.72
CA ILE A 45 6.55 -1.16 -17.53
C ILE A 45 5.79 -1.77 -16.36
N PHE A 46 4.56 -2.25 -16.57
CA PHE A 46 3.80 -2.88 -15.50
C PHE A 46 4.49 -4.13 -14.95
N SER A 47 5.09 -4.96 -15.82
CA SER A 47 5.86 -6.14 -15.39
C SER A 47 7.10 -5.78 -14.57
N LEU A 48 7.66 -4.57 -14.73
CA LEU A 48 8.75 -4.08 -13.91
C LEU A 48 8.25 -3.68 -12.52
N ILE A 49 7.09 -3.02 -12.44
CA ILE A 49 6.44 -2.65 -11.17
C ILE A 49 6.08 -3.92 -10.38
N GLU A 50 5.42 -4.88 -11.02
CA GLU A 50 5.05 -6.16 -10.42
C GLU A 50 6.27 -6.88 -9.85
N ARG A 51 7.34 -7.03 -10.65
CA ARG A 51 8.59 -7.65 -10.18
C ARG A 51 9.22 -6.89 -9.03
N ALA A 52 9.26 -5.57 -9.08
CA ALA A 52 9.82 -4.76 -8.00
C ALA A 52 9.07 -4.96 -6.68
N ILE A 53 7.73 -5.06 -6.72
CA ILE A 53 6.91 -5.32 -5.53
C ILE A 53 7.19 -6.74 -4.99
N VAL A 54 7.19 -7.74 -5.87
CA VAL A 54 7.42 -9.14 -5.47
C VAL A 54 8.84 -9.36 -4.93
N ASP A 55 9.85 -8.76 -5.56
CA ASP A 55 11.24 -8.87 -5.12
C ASP A 55 11.45 -8.17 -3.77
N ALA A 56 10.85 -6.99 -3.57
CA ALA A 56 10.89 -6.29 -2.29
C ALA A 56 10.27 -7.13 -1.16
N GLN A 57 9.07 -7.70 -1.41
CA GLN A 57 8.41 -8.59 -0.45
C GLN A 57 9.30 -9.80 -0.11
N ARG A 58 9.88 -10.42 -1.13
CA ARG A 58 10.74 -11.59 -0.94
C ARG A 58 11.98 -11.28 -0.11
N ASP A 59 12.58 -10.11 -0.29
CA ASP A 59 13.74 -9.69 0.49
C ASP A 59 13.36 -9.33 1.93
N GLU A 60 12.20 -8.70 2.15
CA GLU A 60 11.63 -8.51 3.49
C GLU A 60 11.35 -9.85 4.19
N ASP A 61 10.77 -10.82 3.48
CA ASP A 61 10.50 -12.16 4.01
C ASP A 61 11.78 -12.90 4.40
N LYS A 62 12.84 -12.78 3.60
CA LYS A 62 14.14 -13.36 3.94
C LYS A 62 14.69 -12.75 5.23
N GLY A 63 14.74 -11.41 5.31
CA GLY A 63 15.24 -10.72 6.50
C GLY A 63 14.42 -11.05 7.75
N ARG A 64 13.09 -11.09 7.60
CA ARG A 64 12.16 -11.51 8.66
C ARG A 64 12.43 -12.94 9.12
N ASN A 65 12.55 -13.88 8.17
CA ASN A 65 12.80 -15.29 8.48
C ASN A 65 14.17 -15.51 9.14
N GLU A 66 15.20 -14.78 8.71
CA GLU A 66 16.53 -14.83 9.32
C GLU A 66 16.50 -14.36 10.79
N GLU A 67 15.79 -13.27 11.08
CA GLU A 67 15.66 -12.77 12.46
C GLU A 67 14.81 -13.72 13.33
N ILE A 68 13.72 -14.30 12.79
CA ILE A 68 12.93 -15.34 13.46
C ILE A 68 13.82 -16.54 13.82
N MET A 69 14.62 -17.03 12.86
CA MET A 69 15.54 -18.15 13.10
C MET A 69 16.57 -17.82 14.18
N ARG A 70 17.12 -16.60 14.16
CA ARG A 70 18.09 -16.13 15.14
C ARG A 70 17.49 -16.05 16.56
N LEU A 71 16.32 -15.44 16.72
CA LEU A 71 15.64 -15.32 18.01
C LEU A 71 15.26 -16.67 18.58
N LYS A 72 14.78 -17.59 17.72
CA LYS A 72 14.48 -18.97 18.13
C LYS A 72 15.74 -19.70 18.60
N ALA A 73 16.83 -19.59 17.85
CA ALA A 73 18.10 -20.21 18.22
C ALA A 73 18.64 -19.68 19.57
N GLU A 74 18.48 -18.38 19.84
CA GLU A 74 18.89 -17.78 21.12
C GLU A 74 18.00 -18.25 22.27
N ALA A 75 16.68 -18.28 22.10
CA ALA A 75 15.75 -18.80 23.10
C ALA A 75 16.01 -20.28 23.43
N ASP A 76 16.29 -21.11 22.42
CA ASP A 76 16.63 -22.52 22.58
C ASP A 76 17.98 -22.69 23.30
N ARG A 77 18.98 -21.87 22.94
CA ARG A 77 20.29 -21.88 23.60
C ARG A 77 20.20 -21.51 25.08
N LEU A 78 19.43 -20.48 25.42
CA LEU A 78 19.20 -20.08 26.80
C LEU A 78 18.48 -21.17 27.58
N GLN A 79 17.49 -21.84 26.98
CA GLN A 79 16.80 -22.98 27.59
C GLN A 79 17.78 -24.12 27.93
N VAL A 80 18.61 -24.54 26.96
CA VAL A 80 19.62 -25.58 27.18
C VAL A 80 20.60 -25.20 28.30
N ARG A 81 20.98 -23.91 28.37
CA ARG A 81 21.88 -23.41 29.42
C ARG A 81 21.23 -23.45 30.80
N MET A 82 19.95 -23.09 30.90
CA MET A 82 19.17 -23.19 32.12
C MET A 82 18.98 -24.65 32.58
N ASP A 83 18.73 -25.58 31.65
CA ASP A 83 18.59 -27.00 31.95
C ASP A 83 19.89 -27.57 32.56
N LYS A 84 21.04 -27.19 31.99
CA LYS A 84 22.34 -27.57 32.53
C LYS A 84 22.61 -26.93 33.90
N LEU A 85 22.29 -25.64 34.05
CA LEU A 85 22.44 -24.91 35.31
C LEU A 85 21.64 -25.58 36.43
N TYR A 86 20.44 -26.07 36.12
CA TYR A 86 19.60 -26.83 37.04
C TYR A 86 20.26 -28.12 37.50
N VAL A 87 20.82 -28.93 36.59
CA VAL A 87 21.53 -30.17 36.94
C VAL A 87 22.78 -29.88 37.79
N ASP A 88 23.61 -28.91 37.40
CA ASP A 88 24.83 -28.54 38.15
C ASP A 88 24.50 -28.02 39.57
N HIS A 89 23.36 -27.34 39.74
CA HIS A 89 22.86 -26.93 41.06
C HIS A 89 22.43 -28.14 41.92
N LEU A 90 21.70 -29.10 41.34
CA LEU A 90 21.33 -30.34 42.04
C LEU A 90 22.54 -31.17 42.49
N GLU A 91 23.63 -31.12 41.73
CA GLU A 91 24.91 -31.75 42.09
C GLU A 91 25.72 -30.94 43.13
N GLY A 92 25.21 -29.80 43.59
CA GLY A 92 25.86 -28.95 44.59
C GLY A 92 27.07 -28.18 44.06
N ARG A 93 27.30 -28.15 42.73
CA ARG A 93 28.41 -27.40 42.11
C ARG A 93 28.15 -25.90 42.09
N ILE A 94 26.88 -25.50 42.17
CA ILE A 94 26.43 -24.12 42.08
C ILE A 94 25.66 -23.75 43.35
N PRO A 95 26.13 -22.74 44.10
CA PRO A 95 25.40 -22.15 45.23
C PRO A 95 24.03 -21.60 44.83
N ALA A 96 23.06 -21.65 45.75
CA ALA A 96 21.66 -21.25 45.47
C ALA A 96 21.53 -19.78 45.04
N ASP A 97 22.26 -18.87 45.67
CA ASP A 97 22.28 -17.44 45.32
C ASP A 97 22.80 -17.19 43.89
N MET A 98 23.81 -17.95 43.47
CA MET A 98 24.33 -17.88 42.11
C MET A 98 23.34 -18.46 41.10
N TYR A 99 22.69 -19.58 41.45
CA TYR A 99 21.65 -20.19 40.62
C TYR A 99 20.48 -19.22 40.39
N ASP A 100 19.91 -18.66 41.46
CA ASP A 100 18.73 -17.79 41.39
C ASP A 100 18.99 -16.58 40.49
N ARG A 101 20.17 -15.95 40.63
CA ARG A 101 20.57 -14.81 39.80
C ARG A 101 20.67 -15.19 38.32
N LEU A 102 21.44 -16.22 37.97
CA LEU A 102 21.67 -16.63 36.58
C LEU A 102 20.38 -17.16 35.93
N ALA A 103 19.58 -17.89 36.70
CA ALA A 103 18.32 -18.44 36.21
C ALA A 103 17.28 -17.33 35.99
N SER A 104 17.26 -16.27 36.80
CA SER A 104 16.41 -15.10 36.54
C SER A 104 16.84 -14.39 35.26
N GLU A 105 18.13 -14.06 35.15
CA GLU A 105 18.70 -13.34 34.01
C GLU A 105 18.39 -14.04 32.68
N TRP A 106 18.67 -15.35 32.57
CA TRP A 106 18.42 -16.08 31.32
C TRP A 106 16.94 -16.34 31.05
N ARG A 107 16.10 -16.42 32.09
CA ARG A 107 14.63 -16.47 31.89
C ARG A 107 14.13 -15.19 31.28
N ASP A 108 14.59 -14.04 31.78
CA ASP A 108 14.19 -12.73 31.29
C ASP A 108 14.68 -12.51 29.84
N GLU A 109 15.93 -12.87 29.53
CA GLU A 109 16.47 -12.81 28.16
C GLU A 109 15.70 -13.74 27.19
N ARG A 110 15.36 -14.95 27.63
CA ARG A 110 14.58 -15.89 26.84
C ARG A 110 13.17 -15.38 26.61
N MET A 111 12.54 -14.79 27.64
CA MET A 111 11.21 -14.19 27.54
C MET A 111 11.20 -13.05 26.53
N GLN A 112 12.17 -12.13 26.58
CA GLN A 112 12.30 -11.05 25.60
C GLN A 112 12.45 -11.58 24.16
N SER A 113 13.18 -12.68 23.98
CA SER A 113 13.35 -13.30 22.66
C SER A 113 12.03 -13.88 22.14
N LEU A 114 11.23 -14.50 23.04
CA LEU A 114 9.91 -15.04 22.72
C LEU A 114 8.87 -13.94 22.45
N GLU A 115 8.86 -12.86 23.24
CA GLU A 115 7.97 -11.72 23.01
C GLU A 115 8.25 -11.05 21.64
N ARG A 116 9.52 -10.93 21.25
CA ARG A 116 9.88 -10.46 19.91
C ARG A 116 9.40 -11.42 18.82
N LEU A 117 9.47 -12.74 19.05
CA LEU A 117 8.94 -13.74 18.12
C LEU A 117 7.42 -13.61 17.96
N GLU A 118 6.69 -13.37 19.05
CA GLU A 118 5.24 -13.13 19.01
C GLU A 118 4.86 -11.85 18.24
N GLY A 119 5.78 -10.89 18.15
CA GLY A 119 5.59 -9.64 17.41
C GLY A 119 5.65 -9.79 15.88
N PHE A 120 6.20 -10.88 15.33
CA PHE A 120 6.21 -11.10 13.89
C PHE A 120 4.83 -11.57 13.42
N ARG A 121 4.10 -10.68 12.76
CA ARG A 121 2.89 -11.02 11.99
C ARG A 121 3.28 -11.58 10.63
N GLU A 122 2.52 -12.55 10.15
CA GLU A 122 2.53 -12.90 8.72
C GLU A 122 1.91 -11.73 7.95
N VAL A 123 2.72 -11.08 7.10
CA VAL A 123 2.16 -10.27 6.01
C VAL A 123 1.58 -11.28 5.03
N ASP A 124 0.29 -11.15 4.74
CA ASP A 124 -0.41 -12.11 3.90
C ASP A 124 0.04 -11.91 2.45
N ASP A 125 0.69 -12.90 1.83
CA ASP A 125 1.09 -12.86 0.41
C ASP A 125 -0.12 -12.53 -0.49
N ALA A 126 -1.33 -12.90 -0.04
CA ALA A 126 -2.57 -12.55 -0.71
C ALA A 126 -2.81 -11.03 -0.81
N LEU A 127 -2.40 -10.25 0.21
CA LEU A 127 -2.54 -8.80 0.21
C LEU A 127 -1.70 -8.13 -0.89
N ILE A 128 -0.49 -8.65 -1.12
CA ILE A 128 0.40 -8.15 -2.18
C ILE A 128 -0.18 -8.51 -3.55
N GLY A 129 -0.66 -9.73 -3.72
CA GLY A 129 -1.36 -10.16 -4.94
C GLY A 129 -2.57 -9.28 -5.26
N ASP A 130 -3.44 -9.07 -4.28
CA ASP A 130 -4.61 -8.19 -4.39
C ASP A 130 -4.21 -6.75 -4.76
N GLY A 131 -3.10 -6.25 -4.20
CA GLY A 131 -2.55 -4.93 -4.52
C GLY A 131 -2.09 -4.81 -5.97
N ILE A 132 -1.42 -5.84 -6.51
CA ILE A 132 -1.00 -5.90 -7.92
C ILE A 132 -2.21 -5.95 -8.85
N GLU A 133 -3.21 -6.78 -8.54
CA GLU A 133 -4.46 -6.84 -9.31
C GLU A 133 -5.19 -5.50 -9.32
N LEU A 134 -5.18 -4.78 -8.19
CA LEU A 134 -5.77 -3.46 -8.06
C LEU A 134 -5.07 -2.41 -8.96
N LEU A 135 -3.73 -2.45 -9.03
CA LEU A 135 -2.95 -1.60 -9.92
C LEU A 135 -3.19 -1.95 -11.39
N ASP A 136 -3.34 -3.24 -11.73
CA ASP A 136 -3.66 -3.71 -13.08
C ASP A 136 -5.06 -3.23 -13.53
N LEU A 137 -6.03 -3.24 -12.62
CA LEU A 137 -7.36 -2.68 -12.85
C LEU A 137 -7.27 -1.17 -13.13
N ALA A 138 -6.49 -0.45 -12.34
CA ALA A 138 -6.35 1.00 -12.45
C ALA A 138 -5.75 1.42 -13.81
N ARG A 139 -4.68 0.76 -14.27
CA ARG A 139 -4.07 1.09 -15.58
C ARG A 139 -4.98 0.78 -16.76
N LYS A 140 -5.87 -0.20 -16.62
CA LYS A 140 -6.86 -0.59 -17.65
C LYS A 140 -8.15 0.22 -17.59
N ALA A 141 -8.34 1.01 -16.52
CA ALA A 141 -9.59 1.71 -16.25
C ALA A 141 -10.05 2.58 -17.42
N HIS A 142 -9.14 3.29 -18.10
CA HIS A 142 -9.47 4.10 -19.28
C HIS A 142 -10.23 3.31 -20.36
N GLN A 143 -9.78 2.09 -20.67
CA GLN A 143 -10.29 1.27 -21.76
C GLN A 143 -11.71 0.76 -21.47
N THR A 144 -12.01 0.47 -20.19
CA THR A 144 -13.28 -0.13 -19.79
C THR A 144 -14.28 0.89 -19.27
N PHE A 145 -13.83 2.06 -18.81
CA PHE A 145 -14.66 3.02 -18.07
C PHE A 145 -15.92 3.45 -18.83
N VAL A 146 -15.80 3.76 -20.13
CA VAL A 146 -16.95 4.25 -20.93
C VAL A 146 -18.05 3.19 -21.06
N LEU A 147 -17.66 1.91 -21.15
CA LEU A 147 -18.55 0.76 -21.37
C LEU A 147 -19.24 0.29 -20.09
N GLN A 148 -18.73 0.69 -18.92
CA GLN A 148 -19.27 0.28 -17.63
C GLN A 148 -20.65 0.87 -17.33
N SER A 149 -21.39 0.17 -16.46
CA SER A 149 -22.67 0.65 -15.94
C SER A 149 -22.48 1.94 -15.11
N PRO A 150 -23.53 2.76 -14.92
CA PRO A 150 -23.40 3.98 -14.12
C PRO A 150 -22.93 3.74 -12.67
N SER A 151 -23.33 2.63 -12.05
CA SER A 151 -22.86 2.27 -10.70
C SER A 151 -21.38 1.93 -10.69
N ASP A 152 -20.92 1.17 -11.68
CA ASP A 152 -19.52 0.72 -11.74
C ASP A 152 -18.58 1.89 -12.03
N LYS A 153 -19.00 2.83 -12.89
CA LYS A 153 -18.27 4.09 -13.11
C LYS A 153 -18.06 4.84 -11.79
N ILE A 154 -19.10 4.97 -10.98
CA ILE A 154 -19.01 5.64 -9.67
C ILE A 154 -18.07 4.87 -8.74
N SER A 155 -18.14 3.54 -8.71
CA SER A 155 -17.26 2.70 -7.89
C SER A 155 -15.78 2.86 -8.29
N VAL A 156 -15.46 2.81 -9.58
CA VAL A 156 -14.11 3.03 -10.10
C VAL A 156 -13.60 4.42 -9.73
N LEU A 157 -14.41 5.48 -9.92
CA LEU A 157 -13.99 6.83 -9.56
C LEU A 157 -13.76 6.99 -8.06
N LYS A 158 -14.61 6.40 -7.21
CA LYS A 158 -14.44 6.42 -5.74
C LYS A 158 -13.19 5.69 -5.28
N LEU A 159 -12.82 4.63 -5.99
CA LEU A 159 -11.62 3.85 -5.72
C LEU A 159 -10.36 4.63 -6.11
N LEU A 160 -10.33 5.20 -7.32
CA LEU A 160 -9.12 5.80 -7.89
C LEU A 160 -8.89 7.24 -7.44
N LEU A 161 -9.94 8.03 -7.22
CA LEU A 161 -9.83 9.46 -6.97
C LEU A 161 -9.95 9.80 -5.48
N SER A 162 -9.08 10.67 -5.00
CA SER A 162 -9.24 11.32 -3.70
C SER A 162 -10.18 12.51 -3.81
N ASN A 163 -10.09 13.25 -4.93
CA ASN A 163 -10.86 14.45 -5.19
C ASN A 163 -11.05 14.70 -6.70
N CYS A 164 -12.10 15.43 -7.06
CA CYS A 164 -12.32 15.91 -8.43
C CYS A 164 -13.05 17.26 -8.43
N THR A 165 -12.64 18.16 -9.32
CA THR A 165 -13.24 19.49 -9.46
C THR A 165 -13.47 19.82 -10.93
N TRP A 166 -14.51 20.62 -11.20
CA TRP A 166 -14.85 21.07 -12.55
C TRP A 166 -14.84 22.61 -12.63
N PRO A 167 -13.65 23.25 -12.67
CA PRO A 167 -13.54 24.68 -12.92
C PRO A 167 -13.54 25.01 -14.42
N ASN A 168 -14.28 26.04 -14.82
CA ASN A 168 -14.24 26.68 -16.14
C ASN A 168 -14.47 25.75 -17.35
N GLY A 169 -15.23 24.66 -17.18
CA GLY A 169 -15.45 23.69 -18.26
C GLY A 169 -14.40 22.58 -18.37
N GLU A 170 -13.41 22.54 -17.47
CA GLU A 170 -12.34 21.53 -17.46
C GLU A 170 -12.42 20.68 -16.18
N LEU A 171 -12.08 19.39 -16.29
CA LEU A 171 -12.02 18.47 -15.16
C LEU A 171 -10.59 18.40 -14.62
N THR A 172 -10.43 18.64 -13.33
CA THR A 172 -9.18 18.37 -12.58
C THR A 172 -9.44 17.25 -11.57
N VAL A 173 -8.53 16.28 -11.50
CA VAL A 173 -8.62 15.15 -10.56
C VAL A 173 -7.34 14.98 -9.76
N GLU A 174 -7.49 14.45 -8.56
CA GLU A 174 -6.39 14.00 -7.71
C GLU A 174 -6.56 12.49 -7.48
N PHE A 175 -5.52 11.71 -7.79
CA PHE A 175 -5.51 10.27 -7.59
C PHE A 175 -5.14 9.92 -6.15
N ARG A 176 -5.71 8.82 -5.64
CA ARG A 176 -5.26 8.22 -4.37
C ARG A 176 -3.94 7.50 -4.58
N GLU A 177 -3.13 7.39 -3.54
CA GLU A 177 -2.05 6.40 -3.53
C GLU A 177 -2.63 4.98 -3.45
N PRO A 178 -2.04 3.99 -4.14
CA PRO A 178 -0.81 4.05 -4.94
C PRO A 178 -0.98 4.51 -6.40
N PHE A 179 -2.20 4.84 -6.86
CA PHE A 179 -2.45 5.18 -8.27
C PHE A 179 -1.77 6.48 -8.72
N ALA A 180 -1.53 7.43 -7.81
CA ALA A 180 -0.77 8.63 -8.11
C ALA A 180 0.70 8.32 -8.48
N MET A 181 1.27 7.21 -8.02
CA MET A 181 2.58 6.74 -8.49
C MET A 181 2.52 6.24 -9.94
N LEU A 182 1.48 5.48 -10.32
CA LEU A 182 1.29 5.02 -11.70
C LEU A 182 1.22 6.20 -12.67
N GLU A 183 0.54 7.27 -12.28
CA GLU A 183 0.50 8.51 -13.05
C GLU A 183 1.90 9.11 -13.29
N LYS A 184 2.75 9.15 -12.26
CA LYS A 184 4.12 9.70 -12.37
C LYS A 184 5.01 8.85 -13.28
N ILE A 185 4.75 7.54 -13.34
CA ILE A 185 5.49 6.58 -14.17
C ILE A 185 4.98 6.59 -15.61
N SER A 186 3.71 6.95 -15.83
CA SER A 186 3.12 6.96 -17.17
C SER A 186 3.86 7.91 -18.10
N PRO A 187 4.25 7.45 -19.32
CA PRO A 187 4.98 8.27 -20.28
C PRO A 187 4.16 9.46 -20.83
N GLY A 188 2.88 9.57 -20.47
CA GLY A 188 1.98 10.66 -20.83
C GLY A 188 1.86 11.80 -19.81
N ALA A 189 2.60 11.78 -18.70
CA ALA A 189 2.58 12.86 -17.73
C ALA A 189 2.97 14.18 -18.43
N PRO A 190 2.11 15.23 -18.45
CA PRO A 190 2.54 16.53 -18.92
C PRO A 190 3.68 16.96 -18.02
N ALA A 191 4.83 17.30 -18.62
CA ALA A 191 5.97 17.86 -17.91
C ALA A 191 5.48 19.06 -17.09
N LEU A 192 5.22 18.84 -15.80
CA LEU A 192 4.98 19.90 -14.85
C LEU A 192 6.22 20.80 -14.96
N SER A 193 5.99 22.03 -15.41
CA SER A 193 6.99 23.08 -15.44
C SER A 193 7.76 23.04 -14.11
N ALA A 194 9.05 22.75 -14.20
CA ALA A 194 9.92 22.51 -13.06
C ALA A 194 9.72 23.61 -12.00
N PRO A 195 9.44 23.26 -10.73
CA PRO A 195 9.71 24.19 -9.65
C PRO A 195 11.23 24.27 -9.53
N SER A 196 11.78 25.45 -9.82
CA SER A 196 13.15 25.78 -9.46
C SER A 196 13.28 25.69 -7.93
N GLY A 197 13.92 24.63 -7.45
CA GLY A 197 14.25 24.49 -6.03
C GLY A 197 14.26 23.03 -5.61
N GLY A 198 15.46 22.47 -5.44
CA GLY A 198 15.65 21.08 -5.00
C GLY A 198 15.02 20.80 -3.64
N SER A 199 14.37 19.65 -3.57
CA SER A 199 14.15 18.89 -2.35
C SER A 199 14.01 17.44 -2.78
N GLU A 200 14.85 16.57 -2.25
CA GLU A 200 14.79 15.12 -2.42
C GLU A 200 13.36 14.64 -2.15
N ALA A 201 12.78 13.92 -3.12
CA ALA A 201 11.51 13.26 -2.96
C ALA A 201 11.73 12.00 -2.11
N GLU A 202 11.58 12.14 -0.81
CA GLU A 202 11.31 11.00 0.07
C GLU A 202 9.96 10.40 -0.35
N CYS A 203 9.98 9.20 -0.93
CA CYS A 203 8.78 8.36 -1.04
C CYS A 203 8.51 7.79 0.35
N PRO A 204 7.49 8.24 1.09
CA PRO A 204 7.19 7.69 2.39
C PRO A 204 6.74 6.24 2.20
N ASN A 205 7.26 5.34 3.03
CA ASN A 205 6.83 3.94 3.04
C ASN A 205 5.34 3.88 3.37
N TRP A 206 4.54 3.41 2.43
CA TRP A 206 3.06 3.40 2.50
C TRP A 206 2.49 1.99 2.68
N LEU A 207 3.37 0.99 2.77
CA LEU A 207 3.00 -0.36 3.21
C LEU A 207 2.55 -0.28 4.68
N PRO A 208 1.41 -0.90 5.03
CA PRO A 208 1.03 -1.02 6.44
C PRO A 208 2.05 -1.90 7.19
N GLU A 209 2.50 -1.44 8.35
CA GLU A 209 3.31 -2.23 9.31
C GLU A 209 2.54 -3.45 9.86
#